data_AF-A0A2M8LCD7-F1
#
_entry.id   AF-A0A2M8LCD7-F1
#
_cell.length_a   1.000
_cell.length_b   1.000
_cell.length_c   1.000
_cell.angle_alpha   90.00
_cell.angle_beta   90.00
_cell.angle_gamma   90.00
#
_symmetry.space_group_name_H-M   'P 1'
#
loop_
_entity.id
_entity.type
_entity.pdbx_description
1 polymer ?
#
loop_
_entity_poly.entity_id
_entity_poly.type
_entity_poly.pdbx_seq_one_letter_code
_entity_poly.pdbx_strand_id
1 'polypeptide(L)'
;MADFYKKGPRGIRSSNWNYGGQKWKLSRSKLDLFVECPLCFYLDNRLGVARPKGFPFNLNSAVDHLLKKEFDSYRADKKAHPLMKHYGVNAIPFAHDDLNVWRENFEGIQCMHEKTGLLISGAIDDVWVNPDGELIVVDYKSTSKDEKVNLDADWQDGYKRQMEVYQWLLRQKGFKVSDTGYFVYANGLRDRKAFDGKLEFDVVLIPYTGNDAWVEDKLVEAKKCLDSDNLPVHGSMCEYCNYRRLSRDVQNEFLKKTVKIDSVVKKPTTKKIVKKKPDNNATSSLF
;
A
#
# COMPACT_ATOMS: atom_id res chain seq x y z
N MET A 1 -6.74 2.26 15.47
CA MET A 1 -5.76 2.56 14.39
C MET A 1 -4.31 2.71 14.89
N ALA A 2 -4.04 3.12 16.15
CA ALA A 2 -2.66 3.37 16.63
C ALA A 2 -1.95 2.16 17.30
N ASP A 3 -2.68 1.25 17.96
CA ASP A 3 -2.04 0.24 18.83
C ASP A 3 -1.42 -0.98 18.13
N PHE A 4 -1.72 -1.21 16.85
CA PHE A 4 -1.14 -2.33 16.08
C PHE A 4 0.33 -2.09 15.68
N TYR A 5 0.85 -0.88 15.93
CA TYR A 5 2.23 -0.49 15.66
C TYR A 5 2.87 0.08 16.92
N LYS A 6 2.78 -0.64 18.06
CA LYS A 6 3.80 -0.52 19.10
C LYS A 6 5.12 -0.96 18.48
N LYS A 7 5.75 0.01 17.80
CA LYS A 7 7.06 -0.07 17.18
C LYS A 7 7.98 -0.67 18.23
N GLY A 8 8.67 -1.76 17.90
CA GLY A 8 9.83 -2.14 18.70
C GLY A 8 10.81 -0.97 18.77
N PRO A 9 11.88 -1.06 19.58
CA PRO A 9 12.80 0.05 19.88
C PRO A 9 13.40 0.80 18.67
N ARG A 10 13.24 0.26 17.45
CA ARG A 10 13.77 0.80 16.17
C ARG A 10 12.71 1.02 15.08
N GLY A 11 11.42 0.98 15.38
CA GLY A 11 10.37 1.10 14.35
C GLY A 11 10.06 -0.20 13.59
N ILE A 12 10.72 -1.30 13.95
CA ILE A 12 10.54 -2.63 13.35
C ILE A 12 9.29 -3.29 13.97
N ARG A 13 8.48 -3.92 13.13
CA ARG A 13 7.30 -4.68 13.55
C ARG A 13 7.70 -5.92 14.35
N SER A 14 6.91 -6.27 15.36
CA SER A 14 7.09 -7.52 16.13
C SER A 14 7.13 -8.75 15.22
N SER A 15 8.01 -9.70 15.52
CA SER A 15 8.17 -10.96 14.78
C SER A 15 6.91 -11.80 14.71
N ASN A 16 5.98 -11.67 15.68
CA ASN A 16 4.68 -12.33 15.65
C ASN A 16 3.84 -11.96 14.42
N TRP A 17 4.11 -10.81 13.82
CA TRP A 17 3.43 -10.29 12.64
C TRP A 17 4.32 -10.31 11.39
N ASN A 18 5.46 -10.99 11.43
CA ASN A 18 6.31 -11.24 10.27
C ASN A 18 6.17 -12.69 9.84
N TYR A 19 6.65 -13.02 8.64
CA TYR A 19 6.67 -14.37 8.10
C TYR A 19 7.28 -15.36 9.11
N GLY A 20 6.56 -16.45 9.40
CA GLY A 20 6.88 -17.42 10.47
C GLY A 20 6.28 -17.10 11.85
N GLY A 21 5.71 -15.90 12.04
CA GLY A 21 5.03 -15.49 13.26
C GLY A 21 3.57 -15.94 13.33
N GLN A 22 3.07 -16.20 14.55
CA GLN A 22 1.73 -16.75 14.80
C GLN A 22 0.55 -15.89 14.31
N LYS A 23 0.76 -14.58 14.12
CA LYS A 23 -0.28 -13.64 13.67
C LYS A 23 -0.09 -13.19 12.23
N TRP A 24 0.93 -13.71 11.53
CA TRP A 24 1.20 -13.31 10.17
C TRP A 24 0.28 -14.03 9.19
N LYS A 25 -0.25 -13.25 8.25
CA LYS A 25 -1.02 -13.71 7.10
C LYS A 25 -0.64 -12.88 5.89
N LEU A 26 -0.71 -13.47 4.71
CA LEU A 26 -0.45 -12.76 3.47
C LEU A 26 -1.74 -12.05 3.04
N SER A 27 -1.83 -10.73 3.23
CA SER A 27 -2.98 -9.97 2.76
C SER A 27 -2.91 -9.71 1.26
N ARG A 28 -4.05 -9.47 0.62
CA ARG A 28 -4.16 -9.00 -0.77
C ARG A 28 -3.20 -7.84 -1.06
N SER A 29 -3.14 -6.84 -0.18
CA SER A 29 -2.25 -5.67 -0.35
C SER A 29 -0.76 -6.01 -0.23
N LYS A 30 -0.40 -7.08 0.51
CA LYS A 30 0.99 -7.57 0.55
C LYS A 30 1.34 -8.39 -0.70
N LEU A 31 0.39 -9.11 -1.28
CA LEU A 31 0.60 -9.77 -2.57
C LEU A 31 0.79 -8.74 -3.69
N ASP A 32 -0.01 -7.67 -3.69
CA ASP A 32 0.17 -6.54 -4.62
C ASP A 32 1.55 -5.87 -4.44
N LEU A 33 1.99 -5.66 -3.20
CA LEU A 33 3.35 -5.18 -2.89
C LEU A 33 4.45 -6.11 -3.44
N PHE A 34 4.21 -7.42 -3.45
CA PHE A 34 5.15 -8.39 -4.03
C PHE A 34 5.25 -8.24 -5.55
N VAL A 35 4.11 -8.10 -6.23
CA VAL A 35 4.04 -7.84 -7.67
C VAL A 35 4.79 -6.54 -8.02
N GLU A 36 4.61 -5.49 -7.21
CA GLU A 36 5.28 -4.22 -7.43
C GLU A 36 6.79 -4.26 -7.13
N CYS A 37 7.20 -4.87 -6.01
CA CYS A 37 8.60 -4.90 -5.59
C CYS A 37 8.89 -6.04 -4.59
N PRO A 38 9.52 -7.14 -5.04
CA PRO A 38 9.92 -8.26 -4.18
C PRO A 38 10.78 -7.85 -2.98
N LEU A 39 11.70 -6.90 -3.16
CA LEU A 39 12.54 -6.39 -2.06
C LEU A 39 11.74 -5.66 -0.99
N CYS A 40 10.81 -4.79 -1.37
CA CYS A 40 9.96 -4.11 -0.39
C CYS A 40 9.04 -5.11 0.33
N PHE A 41 8.49 -6.06 -0.42
CA PHE A 41 7.69 -7.14 0.15
C PHE A 41 8.46 -7.97 1.18
N TYR A 42 9.70 -8.37 0.86
CA TYR A 42 10.57 -9.17 1.73
C TYR A 42 10.97 -8.38 2.99
N LEU A 43 11.36 -7.11 2.83
CA LEU A 43 11.69 -6.23 3.95
C LEU A 43 10.52 -6.06 4.90
N ASP A 44 9.31 -5.88 4.37
CA ASP A 44 8.10 -5.72 5.17
C ASP A 44 7.73 -7.03 5.86
N ASN A 45 7.48 -8.08 5.08
CA ASN A 45 6.87 -9.30 5.58
C ASN A 45 7.85 -10.19 6.34
N ARG A 46 9.10 -10.32 5.92
CA ARG A 46 10.08 -11.16 6.63
C ARG A 46 10.91 -10.36 7.64
N LEU A 47 11.44 -9.19 7.24
CA LEU A 47 12.36 -8.41 8.08
C LEU A 47 11.66 -7.35 8.95
N GLY A 48 10.35 -7.16 8.81
CA GLY A 48 9.54 -6.30 9.68
C GLY A 48 9.67 -4.80 9.42
N VAL A 49 10.21 -4.39 8.27
CA VAL A 49 10.39 -2.98 7.88
C VAL A 49 9.50 -2.65 6.68
N ALA A 50 8.33 -2.09 6.97
CA ALA A 50 7.40 -1.61 5.95
C ALA A 50 7.87 -0.29 5.32
N ARG A 51 7.34 0.02 4.13
CA ARG A 51 7.44 1.36 3.54
C ARG A 51 6.81 2.40 4.49
N PRO A 52 7.31 3.66 4.48
CA PRO A 52 6.61 4.77 5.14
C PRO A 52 5.14 4.82 4.70
N LYS A 53 4.24 5.03 5.65
CA LYS A 53 2.80 5.11 5.36
C LYS A 53 2.42 6.53 4.93
N GLY A 54 1.46 6.61 4.00
CA GLY A 54 0.75 7.85 3.70
C GLY A 54 -0.25 8.24 4.80
N PHE A 55 -0.96 9.34 4.57
CA PHE A 55 -2.05 9.80 5.43
C PHE A 55 -3.30 8.91 5.26
N PRO A 56 -4.15 8.80 6.30
CA PRO A 56 -5.41 8.08 6.17
C PRO A 56 -6.40 8.85 5.29
N PHE A 57 -7.11 8.13 4.41
CA PHE A 57 -8.17 8.68 3.56
C PHE A 57 -9.53 8.64 4.27
N ASN A 58 -9.69 9.43 5.33
CA ASN A 58 -10.85 9.38 6.21
C ASN A 58 -12.18 9.75 5.50
N LEU A 59 -12.16 10.71 4.56
CA LEU A 59 -13.35 11.06 3.77
C LEU A 59 -13.76 9.89 2.87
N ASN A 60 -12.81 9.25 2.20
CA ASN A 60 -13.09 8.08 1.37
C ASN A 60 -13.65 6.92 2.21
N SER A 61 -13.10 6.72 3.41
CA SER A 61 -13.58 5.72 4.37
C SER A 61 -15.00 6.03 4.85
N ALA A 62 -15.36 7.31 5.01
CA ALA A 62 -16.73 7.71 5.36
C ALA A 62 -17.72 7.44 4.23
N VAL A 63 -17.33 7.68 2.97
CA VAL A 63 -18.14 7.33 1.79
C VAL A 63 -18.37 5.82 1.72
N ASP A 64 -17.30 5.02 1.86
CA ASP A 64 -17.37 3.56 1.91
C ASP A 64 -18.33 3.05 3.00
N HIS A 65 -18.20 3.58 4.23
CA HIS A 65 -19.08 3.23 5.34
C HIS A 65 -20.56 3.55 5.07
N LEU A 66 -20.85 4.70 4.45
CA LEU A 66 -22.21 5.09 4.12
C LEU A 66 -22.80 4.24 2.98
N LEU A 67 -22.00 3.91 1.96
CA LEU A 67 -22.40 2.96 0.92
C LEU A 67 -22.71 1.58 1.52
N LYS A 68 -21.87 1.07 2.42
CA LYS A 68 -22.13 -0.22 3.11
C LYS A 68 -23.49 -0.21 3.82
N LYS A 69 -23.78 0.85 4.58
CA LYS A 69 -25.07 1.04 5.25
C LYS A 69 -26.25 1.13 4.28
N GLU A 70 -26.09 1.85 3.17
CA GLU A 70 -27.11 1.98 2.14
C GLU A 70 -27.43 0.60 1.55
N PHE A 71 -26.40 -0.14 1.08
CA PHE A 71 -26.57 -1.49 0.55
C PHE A 71 -27.07 -2.51 1.59
N ASP A 72 -26.74 -2.35 2.88
CA ASP A 72 -27.29 -3.16 3.98
C ASP A 72 -28.81 -3.07 4.08
N SER A 73 -29.40 -1.90 3.87
CA SER A 73 -30.86 -1.75 3.87
C SER A 73 -31.53 -2.53 2.74
N TYR A 74 -30.97 -2.48 1.53
CA TYR A 74 -31.47 -3.23 0.38
C TYR A 74 -31.25 -4.75 0.51
N ARG A 75 -30.15 -5.15 1.16
CA ARG A 75 -29.87 -6.55 1.47
C ARG A 75 -30.90 -7.15 2.42
N ALA A 76 -31.23 -6.43 3.50
CA ALA A 76 -32.25 -6.86 4.46
C ALA A 76 -33.62 -7.04 3.79
N ASP A 77 -33.95 -6.13 2.87
CA ASP A 77 -35.18 -6.15 2.08
C ASP A 77 -35.19 -7.18 0.94
N LYS A 78 -34.04 -7.81 0.64
CA LYS A 78 -33.82 -8.69 -0.53
C LYS A 78 -34.21 -8.00 -1.86
N LYS A 79 -33.85 -6.72 -2.00
CA LYS A 79 -34.17 -5.89 -3.17
C LYS A 79 -32.91 -5.44 -3.90
N ALA A 80 -33.04 -5.26 -5.20
CA ALA A 80 -32.00 -4.62 -6.01
C ALA A 80 -31.89 -3.13 -5.65
N HIS A 81 -30.65 -2.65 -5.53
CA HIS A 81 -30.33 -1.24 -5.33
C HIS A 81 -30.75 -0.41 -6.56
N PRO A 82 -31.20 0.86 -6.41
CA PRO A 82 -31.53 1.73 -7.54
C PRO A 82 -30.40 1.85 -8.58
N LEU A 83 -29.15 1.90 -8.12
CA LEU A 83 -27.96 1.87 -8.98
C LEU A 83 -27.93 0.64 -9.89
N MET A 84 -28.21 -0.57 -9.35
CA MET A 84 -28.25 -1.79 -10.16
C MET A 84 -29.32 -1.69 -11.26
N LYS A 85 -30.52 -1.20 -10.92
CA LYS A 85 -31.61 -1.01 -11.88
C LYS A 85 -31.25 -0.01 -12.97
N HIS A 86 -30.64 1.11 -12.59
CA HIS A 86 -30.21 2.16 -13.53
C HIS A 86 -29.21 1.62 -14.56
N TYR A 87 -28.29 0.76 -14.13
CA TYR A 87 -27.28 0.15 -14.99
C TYR A 87 -27.68 -1.21 -15.59
N GLY A 88 -28.92 -1.67 -15.37
CA GLY A 88 -29.40 -2.95 -15.91
C GLY A 88 -28.75 -4.20 -15.29
N VAL A 89 -28.18 -4.09 -14.09
CA VAL A 89 -27.57 -5.22 -13.37
C VAL A 89 -28.65 -6.03 -12.69
N ASN A 90 -28.87 -7.26 -13.14
CA ASN A 90 -29.82 -8.21 -12.56
C ASN A 90 -29.19 -8.93 -11.36
N ALA A 91 -29.09 -8.25 -10.23
CA ALA A 91 -28.55 -8.79 -8.98
C ALA A 91 -29.21 -8.13 -7.77
N ILE A 92 -29.01 -8.73 -6.60
CA ILE A 92 -29.31 -8.12 -5.30
C ILE A 92 -28.07 -8.20 -4.40
N PRO A 93 -27.95 -7.35 -3.36
CA PRO A 93 -26.86 -7.47 -2.40
C PRO A 93 -26.93 -8.84 -1.72
N PHE A 94 -25.81 -9.57 -1.69
CA PHE A 94 -25.75 -10.94 -1.20
C PHE A 94 -25.82 -10.99 0.33
N ALA A 95 -26.64 -11.87 0.89
CA ALA A 95 -26.75 -12.09 2.34
C ALA A 95 -26.02 -13.37 2.75
N HIS A 96 -25.15 -13.27 3.75
CA HIS A 96 -24.39 -14.38 4.30
C HIS A 96 -23.99 -14.08 5.75
N ASP A 97 -23.96 -15.10 6.61
CA ASP A 97 -23.67 -14.93 8.05
C ASP A 97 -22.26 -14.37 8.28
N ASP A 98 -21.29 -14.83 7.51
CA ASP A 98 -19.90 -14.36 7.57
C ASP A 98 -19.64 -13.00 6.88
N LEU A 99 -20.65 -12.39 6.25
CA LEU A 99 -20.41 -11.20 5.41
C LEU A 99 -19.82 -10.03 6.20
N ASN A 100 -20.19 -9.88 7.49
CA ASN A 100 -19.59 -8.86 8.35
C ASN A 100 -18.09 -9.14 8.57
N VAL A 101 -17.72 -10.41 8.84
CA VAL A 101 -16.32 -10.84 8.96
C VAL A 101 -15.54 -10.57 7.66
N TRP A 102 -16.15 -10.83 6.50
CA TRP A 102 -15.53 -10.61 5.20
C TRP A 102 -15.22 -9.14 4.92
N ARG A 103 -15.98 -8.20 5.51
CA ARG A 103 -15.76 -6.76 5.38
C ARG A 103 -14.75 -6.18 6.39
N GLU A 104 -14.41 -6.92 7.44
CA GLU A 104 -13.49 -6.44 8.47
C GLU A 104 -12.02 -6.52 8.05
N ASN A 105 -11.33 -5.38 8.02
CA ASN A 105 -9.95 -5.26 7.50
C ASN A 105 -8.92 -6.19 8.16
N PHE A 106 -9.11 -6.56 9.43
CA PHE A 106 -8.18 -7.42 10.17
C PHE A 106 -8.61 -8.88 10.21
N GLU A 107 -9.80 -9.21 9.71
CA GLU A 107 -10.32 -10.56 9.62
C GLU A 107 -10.40 -10.94 8.14
N GLY A 108 -11.41 -10.42 7.44
CA GLY A 108 -11.61 -10.58 6.02
C GLY A 108 -11.94 -12.01 5.64
N ILE A 109 -12.10 -12.25 4.34
CA ILE A 109 -12.11 -13.60 3.79
C ILE A 109 -10.71 -14.19 3.99
N GLN A 110 -10.62 -15.39 4.54
CA GLN A 110 -9.35 -16.09 4.76
C GLN A 110 -9.37 -17.47 4.13
N CYS A 111 -8.29 -17.81 3.42
CA CYS A 111 -8.09 -19.11 2.80
C CYS A 111 -6.68 -19.63 3.11
N MET A 112 -6.56 -20.91 3.49
CA MET A 112 -5.26 -21.58 3.54
C MET A 112 -4.91 -22.04 2.13
N HIS A 113 -3.85 -21.49 1.56
CA HIS A 113 -3.36 -21.95 0.26
C HIS A 113 -2.52 -23.21 0.43
N GLU A 114 -3.11 -24.38 0.15
CA GLU A 114 -2.55 -25.70 0.44
C GLU A 114 -1.12 -25.88 -0.11
N LYS A 115 -0.88 -25.43 -1.34
CA LYS A 115 0.41 -25.61 -2.03
C LYS A 115 1.57 -24.89 -1.33
N THR A 116 1.32 -23.77 -0.67
CA THR A 116 2.37 -22.98 0.00
C THR A 116 2.27 -22.97 1.52
N GLY A 117 1.16 -23.45 2.09
CA GLY A 117 0.84 -23.35 3.51
C GLY A 117 0.65 -21.90 4.00
N LEU A 118 0.42 -20.95 3.08
CA LEU A 118 0.21 -19.55 3.43
C LEU A 118 -1.27 -19.29 3.71
N LEU A 119 -1.56 -18.64 4.84
CA LEU A 119 -2.89 -18.08 5.10
C LEU A 119 -3.04 -16.77 4.31
N ILE A 120 -3.92 -16.77 3.31
CA ILE A 120 -4.22 -15.62 2.46
C ILE A 120 -5.44 -14.90 3.01
N SER A 121 -5.45 -13.57 2.96
CA SER A 121 -6.59 -12.79 3.45
C SER A 121 -6.91 -11.54 2.63
N GLY A 122 -8.19 -11.17 2.61
CA GLY A 122 -8.66 -9.96 1.94
C GLY A 122 -10.01 -9.52 2.50
N ALA A 123 -10.14 -8.23 2.80
CA ALA A 123 -11.41 -7.64 3.20
C ALA A 123 -12.06 -6.95 2.00
N ILE A 124 -13.28 -7.35 1.69
CA ILE A 124 -14.10 -6.84 0.59
C ILE A 124 -14.96 -5.66 1.06
N ASP A 125 -15.44 -4.84 0.13
CA ASP A 125 -16.44 -3.82 0.46
C ASP A 125 -17.85 -4.40 0.42
N ASP A 126 -18.19 -5.12 -0.66
CA ASP A 126 -19.50 -5.73 -0.84
C ASP A 126 -19.47 -6.94 -1.80
N VAL A 127 -20.54 -7.74 -1.77
CA VAL A 127 -20.82 -8.83 -2.71
C VAL A 127 -22.29 -8.77 -3.11
N TRP A 128 -22.56 -8.92 -4.40
CA TRP A 128 -23.91 -9.11 -4.93
C TRP A 128 -24.10 -10.54 -5.42
N VAL A 129 -25.35 -10.95 -5.63
CA VAL A 129 -25.69 -12.27 -6.17
C VAL A 129 -26.69 -12.11 -7.31
N ASN A 130 -26.41 -12.79 -8.44
CA ASN A 130 -27.32 -12.85 -9.58
C ASN A 130 -28.31 -14.05 -9.43
N PRO A 131 -29.36 -14.15 -10.27
CA PRO A 131 -30.31 -15.27 -10.20
C PRO A 131 -29.69 -16.66 -10.40
N ASP A 132 -28.53 -16.75 -11.07
CA ASP A 132 -27.80 -18.00 -11.29
C ASP A 132 -26.94 -18.41 -10.08
N GLY A 133 -27.03 -17.66 -8.97
CA GLY A 133 -26.31 -17.91 -7.73
C GLY A 133 -24.83 -17.53 -7.79
N GLU A 134 -24.40 -16.78 -8.81
CA GLU A 134 -23.03 -16.31 -8.91
C GLU A 134 -22.82 -15.07 -8.05
N LEU A 135 -21.78 -15.12 -7.22
CA LEU A 135 -21.32 -13.97 -6.47
C LEU A 135 -20.58 -13.00 -7.39
N ILE A 136 -20.87 -11.72 -7.22
CA ILE A 136 -20.28 -10.60 -7.95
C ILE A 136 -19.56 -9.76 -6.91
N VAL A 137 -18.23 -9.68 -7.00
CA VAL A 137 -17.44 -8.85 -6.09
C VAL A 137 -17.65 -7.38 -6.43
N VAL A 138 -17.84 -6.56 -5.40
CA VAL A 138 -18.00 -5.12 -5.54
C VAL A 138 -17.02 -4.39 -4.63
N ASP A 139 -16.36 -3.37 -5.20
CA ASP A 139 -15.36 -2.57 -4.51
C ASP A 139 -15.71 -1.09 -4.61
N TYR A 140 -15.64 -0.37 -3.50
CA TYR A 140 -16.06 1.02 -3.41
C TYR A 140 -14.86 1.94 -3.58
N LYS A 141 -14.93 2.83 -4.57
CA LYS A 141 -13.90 3.84 -4.82
C LYS A 141 -14.49 5.23 -4.66
N SER A 142 -13.70 6.15 -4.16
CA SER A 142 -14.07 7.56 -4.15
C SER A 142 -12.89 8.45 -4.50
N THR A 143 -13.18 9.56 -5.18
CA THR A 143 -12.18 10.56 -5.59
C THR A 143 -12.87 11.92 -5.74
N SER A 144 -12.13 12.93 -6.19
CA SER A 144 -12.68 14.21 -6.62
C SER A 144 -11.84 14.78 -7.76
N LYS A 145 -12.34 14.63 -8.99
CA LYS A 145 -11.72 15.14 -10.22
C LYS A 145 -12.77 15.65 -11.20
N ASP A 146 -12.36 16.51 -12.14
CA ASP A 146 -13.28 17.13 -13.10
C ASP A 146 -13.64 16.18 -14.25
N GLU A 147 -12.74 15.26 -14.57
CA GLU A 147 -12.94 14.25 -15.61
C GLU A 147 -13.86 13.12 -15.13
N LYS A 148 -14.50 12.43 -16.07
CA LYS A 148 -15.24 11.21 -15.76
C LYS A 148 -14.31 10.16 -15.12
N VAL A 149 -14.82 9.47 -14.10
CA VAL A 149 -14.11 8.37 -13.46
C VAL A 149 -14.08 7.14 -14.37
N ASN A 150 -12.91 6.50 -14.46
CA ASN A 150 -12.62 5.30 -15.24
C ASN A 150 -11.54 4.46 -14.52
N LEU A 151 -11.03 3.39 -15.16
CA LEU A 151 -10.02 2.46 -14.63
C LEU A 151 -8.77 2.37 -15.52
N ASP A 152 -8.47 3.45 -16.23
CA ASP A 152 -7.47 3.49 -17.32
C ASP A 152 -6.08 3.95 -16.86
N ALA A 153 -5.94 4.54 -15.67
CA ALA A 153 -4.65 5.02 -15.18
C ALA A 153 -3.79 3.88 -14.62
N ASP A 154 -2.46 3.93 -14.82
CA ASP A 154 -1.53 2.85 -14.44
C ASP A 154 -1.65 2.40 -12.97
N TRP A 155 -1.87 3.34 -12.04
CA TRP A 155 -2.02 3.02 -10.61
C TRP A 155 -3.32 2.28 -10.29
N GLN A 156 -4.30 2.28 -11.21
CA GLN A 156 -5.57 1.56 -11.06
C GLN A 156 -5.43 0.07 -11.38
N ASP A 157 -4.30 -0.39 -11.89
CA ASP A 157 -4.03 -1.82 -12.00
C ASP A 157 -3.98 -2.51 -10.63
N GLY A 158 -3.64 -1.77 -9.57
CA GLY A 158 -3.78 -2.27 -8.20
C GLY A 158 -5.24 -2.52 -7.78
N TYR A 159 -6.20 -1.78 -8.36
CA TYR A 159 -7.64 -2.00 -8.13
C TYR A 159 -8.14 -3.25 -8.85
N LYS A 160 -7.68 -3.46 -10.07
CA LYS A 160 -7.96 -4.68 -10.86
C LYS A 160 -7.45 -5.92 -10.13
N ARG A 161 -6.17 -5.93 -9.72
CA ARG A 161 -5.58 -7.02 -8.92
C ARG A 161 -6.28 -7.23 -7.58
N GLN A 162 -6.78 -6.15 -6.96
CA GLN A 162 -7.58 -6.25 -5.76
C GLN A 162 -8.88 -7.03 -5.99
N MET A 163 -9.64 -6.68 -7.03
CA MET A 163 -10.86 -7.40 -7.42
C MET A 163 -10.57 -8.89 -7.68
N GLU A 164 -9.53 -9.18 -8.46
CA GLU A 164 -9.14 -10.54 -8.85
C GLU A 164 -8.78 -11.41 -7.64
N VAL A 165 -8.04 -10.88 -6.65
CA VAL A 165 -7.73 -11.64 -5.42
C VAL A 165 -8.98 -11.91 -4.60
N TYR A 166 -9.97 -11.01 -4.59
CA TYR A 166 -11.23 -11.25 -3.88
C TYR A 166 -12.10 -12.29 -4.58
N GLN A 167 -12.15 -12.27 -5.92
CA GLN A 167 -12.79 -13.32 -6.71
C GLN A 167 -12.15 -14.68 -6.42
N TRP A 168 -10.81 -14.74 -6.44
CA TRP A 168 -10.06 -15.94 -6.08
C TRP A 168 -10.40 -16.43 -4.67
N LEU A 169 -10.38 -15.54 -3.66
CA LEU A 169 -10.67 -15.91 -2.27
C LEU A 169 -12.08 -16.52 -2.10
N LEU A 170 -13.09 -15.96 -2.77
CA LEU A 170 -14.46 -16.51 -2.74
C LEU A 170 -14.57 -17.84 -3.49
N ARG A 171 -13.85 -18.01 -4.61
CA ARG A 171 -13.75 -19.30 -5.32
C ARG A 171 -13.12 -20.38 -4.46
N GLN A 172 -12.05 -20.04 -3.72
CA GLN A 172 -11.43 -20.95 -2.76
C GLN A 172 -12.35 -21.33 -1.59
N LYS A 173 -13.40 -20.53 -1.32
CA LYS A 173 -14.45 -20.86 -0.35
C LYS A 173 -15.57 -21.72 -0.94
N GLY A 174 -15.48 -22.11 -2.21
CA GLY A 174 -16.45 -22.96 -2.89
C GLY A 174 -17.64 -22.21 -3.48
N PHE A 175 -17.62 -20.88 -3.50
CA PHE A 175 -18.67 -20.10 -4.15
C PHE A 175 -18.51 -20.10 -5.67
N LYS A 176 -19.63 -20.09 -6.39
CA LYS A 176 -19.66 -19.73 -7.81
C LYS A 176 -19.49 -18.21 -7.91
N VAL A 177 -18.48 -17.74 -8.65
CA VAL A 177 -18.12 -16.31 -8.68
C VAL A 177 -18.01 -15.84 -10.14
N SER A 178 -18.74 -14.79 -10.47
CA SER A 178 -18.68 -14.11 -11.77
C SER A 178 -17.30 -13.51 -12.01
N ASP A 179 -16.77 -13.68 -13.22
CA ASP A 179 -15.56 -12.98 -13.67
C ASP A 179 -15.76 -11.47 -13.74
N THR A 180 -16.99 -11.02 -13.95
CA THR A 180 -17.33 -9.60 -13.90
C THR A 180 -17.62 -9.19 -12.47
N GLY A 181 -16.82 -8.26 -11.95
CA GLY A 181 -17.07 -7.47 -10.75
C GLY A 181 -17.43 -6.03 -11.10
N TYR A 182 -17.78 -5.24 -10.09
CA TYR A 182 -18.11 -3.82 -10.28
C TYR A 182 -17.36 -2.91 -9.31
N PHE A 183 -16.94 -1.76 -9.82
CA PHE A 183 -16.52 -0.65 -8.98
C PHE A 183 -17.67 0.34 -8.85
N VAL A 184 -18.11 0.59 -7.62
CA VAL A 184 -19.02 1.71 -7.31
C VAL A 184 -18.13 2.92 -7.04
N TYR A 185 -18.07 3.83 -8.00
CA TYR A 185 -17.12 4.94 -7.98
C TYR A 185 -17.84 6.27 -7.70
N ALA A 186 -17.65 6.81 -6.49
CA ALA A 186 -18.18 8.11 -6.08
C ALA A 186 -17.18 9.24 -6.39
N ASN A 187 -17.53 10.14 -7.30
CA ASN A 187 -16.74 11.32 -7.65
C ASN A 187 -17.31 12.57 -6.98
N GLY A 188 -16.58 13.14 -6.02
CA GLY A 188 -16.95 14.37 -5.35
C GLY A 188 -16.86 15.57 -6.29
N LEU A 189 -17.96 16.30 -6.42
CA LEU A 189 -18.14 17.38 -7.38
C LEU A 189 -17.58 18.69 -6.82
N ARG A 190 -16.71 19.34 -7.61
CA ARG A 190 -16.01 20.60 -7.25
C ARG A 190 -16.53 21.82 -8.00
N ASP A 191 -17.49 21.61 -8.90
CA ASP A 191 -18.12 22.61 -9.75
C ASP A 191 -19.35 23.27 -9.10
N ARG A 192 -19.65 22.93 -7.84
CA ARG A 192 -20.74 23.53 -7.08
C ARG A 192 -20.43 24.98 -6.72
N LYS A 193 -21.48 25.80 -6.67
CA LYS A 193 -21.38 27.25 -6.42
C LYS A 193 -20.67 27.59 -5.08
N ALA A 194 -20.85 26.73 -4.08
CA ALA A 194 -20.26 26.86 -2.76
C ALA A 194 -20.14 25.47 -2.10
N PHE A 195 -19.41 25.39 -0.98
CA PHE A 195 -19.23 24.15 -0.23
C PHE A 195 -20.44 23.81 0.66
N ASP A 196 -21.08 24.80 1.29
CA ASP A 196 -22.31 24.64 2.09
C ASP A 196 -22.32 23.47 3.10
N GLY A 197 -21.15 23.05 3.59
CA GLY A 197 -21.00 21.91 4.50
C GLY A 197 -21.31 20.55 3.86
N LYS A 198 -21.31 20.45 2.53
CA LYS A 198 -21.72 19.27 1.78
C LYS A 198 -20.79 19.00 0.59
N LEU A 199 -20.39 17.75 0.42
CA LEU A 199 -19.89 17.25 -0.85
C LEU A 199 -21.01 16.53 -1.57
N GLU A 200 -21.28 16.93 -2.80
CA GLU A 200 -22.14 16.19 -3.72
C GLU A 200 -21.32 15.21 -4.53
N PHE A 201 -21.89 14.04 -4.82
CA PHE A 201 -21.20 12.98 -5.55
C PHE A 201 -21.98 12.62 -6.80
N ASP A 202 -21.26 12.42 -7.90
CA ASP A 202 -21.72 11.58 -9.00
C ASP A 202 -21.25 10.15 -8.76
N VAL A 203 -22.13 9.16 -8.93
CA VAL A 203 -21.83 7.75 -8.67
C VAL A 203 -21.92 6.96 -9.96
N VAL A 204 -20.78 6.44 -10.40
CA VAL A 204 -20.66 5.65 -11.61
C VAL A 204 -20.45 4.19 -11.25
N LEU A 205 -21.17 3.30 -11.93
CA LEU A 205 -20.92 1.86 -11.85
C LEU A 205 -20.02 1.43 -13.01
N ILE A 206 -18.83 0.94 -12.71
CA ILE A 206 -17.84 0.55 -13.73
C ILE A 206 -17.70 -0.98 -13.70
N PRO A 207 -18.12 -1.70 -14.76
CA PRO A 207 -17.89 -3.14 -14.86
C PRO A 207 -16.41 -3.43 -15.12
N TYR A 208 -15.92 -4.52 -14.54
CA TYR A 208 -14.58 -5.03 -14.82
C TYR A 208 -14.60 -6.56 -14.84
N THR A 209 -14.17 -7.14 -15.96
CA THR A 209 -13.97 -8.60 -16.08
C THR A 209 -12.55 -8.94 -15.65
N GLY A 210 -12.42 -9.51 -14.45
CA GLY A 210 -11.16 -9.90 -13.85
C GLY A 210 -10.64 -11.25 -14.35
N ASN A 211 -9.33 -11.46 -14.18
CA ASN A 211 -8.68 -12.74 -14.39
C ASN A 211 -7.74 -13.04 -13.21
N ASP A 212 -8.12 -13.98 -12.35
CA ASP A 212 -7.36 -14.34 -11.16
C ASP A 212 -6.32 -15.44 -11.39
N ALA A 213 -6.09 -15.89 -12.63
CA ALA A 213 -5.13 -16.94 -12.93
C ALA A 213 -3.70 -16.62 -12.48
N TRP A 214 -3.35 -15.33 -12.39
CA TRP A 214 -2.03 -14.89 -11.92
C TRP A 214 -1.82 -15.12 -10.41
N VAL A 215 -2.90 -15.22 -9.63
CA VAL A 215 -2.83 -15.24 -8.15
C VAL A 215 -2.06 -16.48 -7.68
N GLU A 216 -2.39 -17.65 -8.21
CA GLU A 216 -1.76 -18.93 -7.87
C GLU A 216 -0.23 -18.90 -8.02
N ASP A 217 0.25 -18.47 -9.20
CA ASP A 217 1.68 -18.40 -9.48
C ASP A 217 2.38 -17.37 -8.59
N LYS A 218 1.75 -16.21 -8.35
CA LYS A 218 2.32 -15.19 -7.46
C LYS A 218 2.33 -15.61 -6.00
N LEU A 219 1.40 -16.44 -5.53
CA LEU A 219 1.47 -17.01 -4.19
C LEU A 219 2.67 -17.95 -4.03
N VAL A 220 2.95 -18.78 -5.05
CA VAL A 220 4.11 -19.68 -5.05
C VAL A 220 5.43 -18.89 -5.12
N GLU A 221 5.51 -17.89 -5.99
CA GLU A 221 6.67 -17.01 -6.09
C GLU A 221 6.90 -16.22 -4.78
N ALA A 222 5.84 -15.70 -4.17
CA ALA A 222 5.91 -14.98 -2.90
C ALA A 222 6.42 -15.89 -1.78
N LYS A 223 5.97 -17.16 -1.72
CA LYS A 223 6.50 -18.15 -0.77
C LYS A 223 7.99 -18.37 -0.95
N LYS A 224 8.45 -18.63 -2.18
CA LYS A 224 9.89 -18.80 -2.48
C LYS A 224 10.71 -17.58 -2.09
N CYS A 225 10.19 -16.38 -2.38
CA CYS A 225 10.81 -15.12 -1.97
C CYS A 225 10.94 -15.05 -0.44
N LEU A 226 9.87 -15.37 0.31
CA LEU A 226 9.87 -15.38 1.76
C LEU A 226 10.79 -16.45 2.37
N ASP A 227 11.03 -17.57 1.71
CA ASP A 227 11.92 -18.64 2.19
C ASP A 227 13.41 -18.36 1.92
N SER A 228 13.73 -17.59 0.87
CA SER A 228 15.12 -17.34 0.44
C SER A 228 15.94 -16.57 1.47
N ASP A 229 17.10 -17.07 1.89
CA ASP A 229 18.01 -16.31 2.77
C ASP A 229 18.70 -15.12 2.07
N ASN A 230 18.63 -15.06 0.74
CA ASN A 230 19.13 -13.96 -0.05
C ASN A 230 18.06 -12.88 -0.23
N LEU A 231 18.48 -11.61 -0.17
CA LEU A 231 17.62 -10.48 -0.52
C LEU A 231 17.21 -10.56 -1.99
N PRO A 232 15.92 -10.44 -2.31
CA PRO A 232 15.48 -10.45 -3.70
C PRO A 232 15.83 -9.13 -4.40
N VAL A 233 15.83 -9.17 -5.72
CA VAL A 233 16.00 -7.97 -6.55
C VAL A 233 14.82 -7.02 -6.33
N HIS A 234 15.08 -5.71 -6.33
CA HIS A 234 14.02 -4.72 -6.23
C HIS A 234 13.23 -4.62 -7.54
N GLY A 235 11.97 -4.16 -7.47
CA GLY A 235 11.21 -3.80 -8.66
C GLY A 235 11.91 -2.66 -9.43
N SER A 236 11.92 -2.74 -10.76
CA SER A 236 12.59 -1.78 -11.65
C SER A 236 12.05 -0.36 -11.49
N MET A 237 10.73 -0.24 -11.30
CA MET A 237 10.02 1.04 -11.16
C MET A 237 9.74 1.43 -9.69
N CYS A 238 10.38 0.77 -8.72
CA CYS A 238 10.09 1.01 -7.31
C CYS A 238 10.69 2.33 -6.80
N GLU A 239 9.84 3.36 -6.68
CA GLU A 239 10.22 4.69 -6.19
C GLU A 239 10.86 4.65 -4.79
N TYR A 240 10.37 3.78 -3.90
CA TYR A 240 10.92 3.63 -2.55
C TYR A 240 12.34 3.09 -2.55
N CYS A 241 12.62 2.10 -3.41
CA CYS A 241 13.98 1.55 -3.54
C CYS A 241 14.91 2.57 -4.19
N ASN A 242 14.42 3.30 -5.20
CA ASN A 242 15.16 4.39 -5.84
C ASN A 242 15.49 5.51 -4.86
N TYR A 243 14.51 6.00 -4.10
CA TYR A 243 14.70 7.00 -3.06
C TYR A 243 15.74 6.55 -2.03
N ARG A 244 15.61 5.32 -1.49
CA ARG A 244 16.56 4.80 -0.49
C ARG A 244 17.99 4.74 -1.03
N ARG A 245 18.16 4.29 -2.28
CA ARG A 245 19.47 4.22 -2.95
C ARG A 245 20.04 5.63 -3.15
N LEU A 246 19.30 6.52 -3.80
CA LEU A 246 19.75 7.88 -4.12
C LEU A 246 20.05 8.69 -2.85
N SER A 247 19.21 8.58 -1.82
CA SER A 247 19.42 9.27 -0.53
C SER A 247 20.73 8.86 0.12
N ARG A 248 20.99 7.55 0.16
CA ARG A 248 22.24 7.00 0.69
C ARG A 248 23.44 7.47 -0.12
N ASP A 249 23.34 7.42 -1.45
CA ASP A 249 24.46 7.76 -2.35
C ASP A 249 24.83 9.24 -2.20
N VAL A 250 23.85 10.16 -2.22
CA VAL A 250 24.07 11.60 -2.03
C VAL A 250 24.62 11.92 -0.63
N GLN A 251 24.13 11.26 0.43
CA GLN A 251 24.66 11.41 1.78
C GLN A 251 26.13 10.97 1.86
N ASN A 252 26.47 9.82 1.26
CA ASN A 252 27.85 9.33 1.23
C ASN A 252 28.78 10.27 0.45
N GLU A 253 28.32 10.84 -0.66
CA GLU A 253 29.07 11.84 -1.41
C GLU A 253 29.30 13.12 -0.61
N PHE A 254 28.27 13.61 0.10
CA PHE A 254 28.38 14.76 0.98
C PHE A 254 29.41 14.51 2.09
N LEU A 255 29.31 13.38 2.79
CA LEU A 255 30.25 13.00 3.86
C LEU A 255 31.69 12.87 3.35
N LYS A 256 31.90 12.29 2.17
CA LYS A 256 33.25 12.20 1.54
C LYS A 256 33.83 13.58 1.25
N LYS A 257 33.02 14.56 0.82
CA LYS A 257 33.47 15.94 0.59
C LYS A 257 33.84 16.63 1.92
N THR A 258 33.04 16.46 2.97
CA THR A 258 33.31 17.02 4.30
C THR A 258 34.61 16.48 4.88
N VAL A 259 34.83 15.16 4.81
CA VAL A 259 36.09 14.54 5.27
C VAL A 259 37.30 15.06 4.50
N LYS A 260 37.18 15.28 3.18
CA LYS A 260 38.25 15.91 2.39
C LYS A 260 38.53 17.34 2.83
N ILE A 261 37.51 18.16 3.10
CA ILE A 261 37.68 19.55 3.57
C ILE A 261 38.38 19.57 4.93
N ASP A 262 37.95 18.75 5.89
CA ASP A 262 38.57 18.68 7.22
C ASP A 262 40.04 18.22 7.16
N SER A 263 40.38 17.32 6.22
CA SER A 263 41.76 16.88 6.00
C SER A 263 42.66 17.93 5.36
N VAL A 264 42.09 18.87 4.59
CA VAL A 264 42.81 20.01 3.98
C VAL A 264 43.02 21.13 5.00
N VAL A 265 42.02 21.42 5.83
CA VAL A 265 42.09 22.46 6.88
C VAL A 265 43.05 22.07 8.02
N LYS A 266 43.24 20.77 8.30
CA LYS A 266 44.14 20.28 9.36
C LYS A 266 45.61 20.10 8.96
N LYS A 267 46.05 20.44 7.73
CA LYS A 267 47.49 20.44 7.40
C LYS A 267 48.18 21.66 8.01
N PRO A 268 49.14 21.51 8.95
CA PRO A 268 49.84 22.65 9.52
C PRO A 268 50.78 23.26 8.47
N THR A 269 50.66 24.56 8.24
CA THR A 269 51.61 25.33 7.45
C THR A 269 52.91 25.46 8.24
N THR A 270 53.90 24.63 7.95
CA THR A 270 55.26 24.81 8.47
C THR A 270 55.87 26.09 7.89
N LYS A 271 55.79 27.21 8.63
CA LYS A 271 56.60 28.41 8.35
C LYS A 271 58.06 28.10 8.70
N LYS A 272 58.94 28.08 7.70
CA LYS A 272 60.39 28.07 7.90
C LYS A 272 60.80 29.38 8.57
N ILE A 273 61.31 29.30 9.80
CA ILE A 273 61.94 30.42 10.50
C ILE A 273 63.36 30.58 9.95
N VAL A 274 63.60 31.67 9.22
CA VAL A 274 64.96 32.08 8.79
C VAL A 274 65.62 32.80 9.97
N LYS A 275 66.69 32.22 10.52
CA LYS A 275 67.52 32.85 11.57
C LYS A 275 68.30 34.03 10.97
N LYS A 276 68.06 35.26 11.45
CA LYS A 276 68.93 36.42 11.24
C LYS A 276 70.08 36.40 12.27
N LYS A 277 71.30 36.69 11.82
CA LYS A 277 72.50 36.90 12.67
C LYS A 277 72.38 38.20 13.49
N PRO A 278 73.04 38.29 14.67
CA PRO A 278 73.06 39.51 15.46
C PRO A 278 74.18 40.44 14.99
N ASP A 279 73.88 41.73 14.90
CA ASP A 279 74.90 42.78 14.84
C ASP A 279 75.09 43.36 16.25
N ASN A 280 76.33 43.35 16.70
CA ASN A 280 76.81 44.05 17.88
C ASN A 280 76.97 45.54 17.56
N ASN A 281 76.49 46.43 18.44
CA ASN A 281 77.38 47.34 19.16
C ASN A 281 76.65 48.15 20.23
N ALA A 282 77.31 48.21 21.39
CA ALA A 282 77.08 49.07 22.54
C ALA A 282 77.28 50.56 22.16
N THR A 283 76.82 51.56 22.89
CA THR A 283 77.11 51.91 24.31
C THR A 283 76.26 53.10 24.77
N SER A 284 75.87 53.09 26.07
CA SER A 284 75.74 54.19 27.08
C SER A 284 75.07 55.53 26.70
N SER A 285 74.38 56.31 27.55
CA SER A 285 74.24 56.42 29.01
C SER A 285 73.19 57.52 29.28
N LEU A 286 72.46 57.42 30.39
CA LEU A 286 71.88 58.49 31.25
C LEU A 286 71.57 59.86 30.60
N PHE A 287 70.27 60.13 30.38
CA PHE A 287 69.40 61.07 31.11
C PHE A 287 67.95 60.89 30.60
#